data_AF-A0A2N6SZI4-F1
#
_entry.id   AF-A0A2N6SZI4-F1
#
_cell.length_a   1.000
_cell.length_b   1.000
_cell.length_c   1.000
_cell.angle_alpha   90.00
_cell.angle_beta   90.00
_cell.angle_gamma   90.00
#
_symmetry.space_group_name_H-M   'P 1'
#
loop_
_entity.id
_entity.type
_entity.pdbx_description
1 polymer ?
#
loop_
_entity_poly.entity_id
_entity_poly.type
_entity_poly.pdbx_seq_one_letter_code
_entity_poly.pdbx_strand_id
1 'polypeptide(L)'
;MTDSVCSDLGHEPLPGTAKAGTLFIALEHQYGWSHDILDGGVFGDELTARIKEWLAERGGSLQLIRKPGRLGQIPCDGVTMYVAHCPPQIPAPDGAGADGAESDAAAAITSPRLEVRQVCDVEEMLSLDIRLGRPTEGARVVDKPLLLVCTHGKRDRCCAVKGRPIAQALNNVHPDVVWETSHSKGHRFAPALVLLPWNYSYGRLSAVETNQMLHDASSGVLHSGGCRGRGVWDARGQVAELAAREEAGEWALDAVAAVTVSDVADAVLADHGVEHHSPEMIERLRGVLVHAPAAAAAAVVEFDGGRTFGVALGKTVTEGAVSSCGDAPGPKKGWRALAAARI
;
A
#
# COMPACT_ATOMS: atom_id res chain seq x y z
N MET A 1 17.65 -31.58 -12.78
CA MET A 1 16.62 -30.71 -12.18
C MET A 1 17.36 -29.70 -11.35
N THR A 2 17.41 -28.43 -11.77
CA THR A 2 17.90 -27.37 -10.89
C THR A 2 16.89 -27.21 -9.77
N ASP A 3 17.33 -27.33 -8.52
CA ASP A 3 16.45 -27.14 -7.36
C ASP A 3 15.88 -25.71 -7.42
N SER A 4 14.61 -25.59 -7.79
CA SER A 4 13.95 -24.30 -7.86
C SER A 4 13.71 -23.77 -6.45
N VAL A 5 14.42 -22.72 -6.06
CA VAL A 5 14.29 -22.10 -4.73
C VAL A 5 13.02 -21.25 -4.69
N CYS A 6 12.18 -21.40 -3.65
CA CYS A 6 11.03 -20.50 -3.43
C CYS A 6 11.51 -19.14 -2.90
N SER A 7 10.82 -18.09 -3.32
CA SER A 7 11.07 -16.71 -2.86
C SER A 7 10.60 -16.43 -1.43
N ASP A 8 9.68 -17.23 -0.90
CA ASP A 8 9.16 -17.10 0.46
C ASP A 8 9.91 -17.99 1.45
N LEU A 9 11.06 -17.48 1.92
CA LEU A 9 11.96 -18.16 2.86
C LEU A 9 11.75 -17.74 4.33
N GLY A 10 10.72 -16.93 4.64
CA GLY A 10 10.27 -16.64 6.00
C GLY A 10 11.17 -15.79 6.92
N HIS A 11 12.41 -15.46 6.55
CA HIS A 11 13.39 -14.83 7.45
C HIS A 11 13.56 -13.31 7.28
N GLU A 12 13.08 -12.73 6.18
CA GLU A 12 13.12 -11.27 5.96
C GLU A 12 12.03 -10.56 6.79
N PRO A 13 12.30 -9.41 7.43
CA PRO A 13 11.27 -8.63 8.12
C PRO A 13 10.22 -8.06 7.17
N LEU A 14 8.99 -7.93 7.66
CA LEU A 14 7.85 -7.42 6.87
C LEU A 14 7.77 -5.88 6.79
N PRO A 15 7.96 -5.11 7.89
CA PRO A 15 7.83 -3.65 7.85
C PRO A 15 8.75 -2.98 6.83
N GLY A 16 8.24 -1.95 6.14
CA GLY A 16 9.02 -1.18 5.16
C GLY A 16 9.06 -1.79 3.77
N THR A 17 8.22 -2.79 3.49
CA THR A 17 8.27 -3.54 2.22
C THR A 17 7.04 -3.34 1.35
N ALA A 18 6.07 -2.52 1.75
CA ALA A 18 4.81 -2.30 1.05
C ALA A 18 4.99 -1.66 -0.35
N LYS A 19 3.96 -1.77 -1.19
CA LYS A 19 3.92 -1.10 -2.51
C LYS A 19 3.61 0.38 -2.33
N ALA A 20 4.55 1.23 -2.72
CA ALA A 20 4.34 2.68 -2.72
C ALA A 20 3.24 3.05 -3.73
N GLY A 21 2.36 3.97 -3.36
CA GLY A 21 1.31 4.50 -4.23
C GLY A 21 0.19 5.20 -3.46
N THR A 22 -0.40 6.21 -4.09
CA THR A 22 -1.51 7.00 -3.52
C THR A 22 -2.79 6.90 -4.35
N LEU A 23 -2.71 6.39 -5.58
CA LEU A 23 -3.85 6.16 -6.46
C LEU A 23 -3.77 4.77 -7.08
N PHE A 24 -4.79 3.94 -6.86
CA PHE A 24 -4.89 2.61 -7.44
C PHE A 24 -6.13 2.50 -8.32
N ILE A 25 -5.93 1.97 -9.52
CA ILE A 25 -7.00 1.57 -10.43
C ILE A 25 -6.97 0.03 -10.46
N ALA A 26 -8.03 -0.60 -9.97
CA ALA A 26 -8.18 -2.06 -10.02
C ALA A 26 -9.22 -2.40 -11.09
N LEU A 27 -8.76 -2.87 -12.24
CA LEU A 27 -9.59 -3.15 -13.41
C LEU A 27 -9.80 -4.65 -13.57
N GLU A 28 -11.05 -5.08 -13.64
CA GLU A 28 -11.38 -6.47 -13.90
C GLU A 28 -10.90 -6.91 -15.29
N HIS A 29 -10.19 -8.04 -15.32
CA HIS A 29 -9.61 -8.61 -16.54
C HIS A 29 -9.57 -10.14 -16.44
N GLN A 30 -10.37 -10.80 -17.27
CA GLN A 30 -10.66 -12.23 -17.15
C GLN A 30 -9.62 -13.11 -17.84
N TYR A 31 -8.82 -12.54 -18.76
CA TYR A 31 -7.80 -13.28 -19.49
C TYR A 31 -6.52 -13.49 -18.67
N GLY A 32 -5.59 -14.26 -19.24
CA GLY A 32 -4.32 -14.56 -18.60
C GLY A 32 -3.40 -13.35 -18.54
N TRP A 33 -2.85 -13.05 -17.37
CA TRP A 33 -1.81 -12.04 -17.22
C TRP A 33 -0.46 -12.55 -17.76
N SER A 34 0.33 -11.71 -18.42
CA SER A 34 1.71 -11.98 -18.84
C SER A 34 2.68 -11.91 -17.64
N HIS A 35 4.00 -11.84 -17.83
CA HIS A 35 4.92 -11.83 -16.67
C HIS A 35 4.79 -10.52 -15.87
N ASP A 36 4.64 -9.41 -16.57
CA ASP A 36 4.24 -8.10 -16.06
C ASP A 36 3.05 -7.60 -16.86
N ILE A 37 1.99 -7.13 -16.20
CA ILE A 37 0.74 -6.77 -16.91
C ILE A 37 0.91 -5.63 -17.93
N LEU A 38 2.03 -4.90 -17.89
CA LEU A 38 2.40 -3.83 -18.81
C LEU A 38 3.69 -4.18 -19.59
N ASP A 39 3.92 -5.46 -19.92
CA ASP A 39 5.01 -5.92 -20.81
C ASP A 39 4.60 -6.10 -22.28
N GLY A 40 3.38 -5.72 -22.67
CA GLY A 40 2.83 -5.94 -24.01
C GLY A 40 2.10 -7.28 -24.16
N GLY A 41 2.32 -8.25 -23.27
CA GLY A 41 1.73 -9.58 -23.36
C GLY A 41 0.25 -9.67 -22.95
N VAL A 42 -0.28 -8.70 -22.20
CA VAL A 42 -1.71 -8.62 -21.86
C VAL A 42 -2.49 -7.79 -22.87
N PHE A 43 -1.98 -6.60 -23.19
CA PHE A 43 -2.74 -5.58 -23.93
C PHE A 43 -2.22 -5.34 -25.36
N GLY A 44 -1.11 -5.96 -25.77
CA GLY A 44 -0.35 -5.53 -26.95
C GLY A 44 0.52 -4.30 -26.65
N ASP A 45 1.54 -4.09 -27.49
CA ASP A 45 2.57 -3.07 -27.24
C ASP A 45 2.03 -1.64 -27.28
N GLU A 46 1.17 -1.34 -28.26
CA GLU A 46 0.60 0.00 -28.46
C GLU A 46 -0.27 0.44 -27.26
N LEU A 47 -1.23 -0.39 -26.88
CA LEU A 47 -2.11 -0.10 -25.75
C LEU A 47 -1.35 -0.10 -24.42
N THR A 48 -0.37 -0.98 -24.25
CA THR A 48 0.53 -0.96 -23.09
C THR A 48 1.26 0.36 -22.96
N ALA A 49 1.77 0.93 -24.05
CA ALA A 49 2.45 2.22 -24.04
C ALA A 49 1.48 3.35 -23.61
N ARG A 50 0.27 3.37 -24.17
CA ARG A 50 -0.79 4.33 -23.81
C ARG A 50 -1.18 4.25 -22.34
N ILE A 51 -1.34 3.03 -21.80
CA ILE A 51 -1.65 2.82 -20.38
C ILE A 51 -0.52 3.36 -19.49
N LYS A 52 0.75 3.09 -19.83
CA LYS A 52 1.89 3.58 -19.05
C LYS A 52 1.96 5.10 -19.00
N GLU A 53 1.81 5.76 -20.15
CA GLU A 53 1.79 7.21 -20.25
C GLU A 53 0.64 7.80 -19.42
N TRP A 54 -0.57 7.27 -19.62
CA TRP A 54 -1.77 7.70 -18.89
C TRP A 54 -1.62 7.57 -17.37
N LEU A 55 -1.05 6.45 -16.89
CA LEU A 55 -0.79 6.24 -15.45
C LEU A 55 0.30 7.17 -14.92
N ALA A 56 1.37 7.40 -15.69
CA ALA A 56 2.49 8.25 -15.29
C ALA A 56 2.05 9.71 -15.08
N GLU A 57 1.23 10.25 -15.99
CA GLU A 57 0.62 11.58 -15.85
C GLU A 57 -0.22 11.75 -14.58
N ARG A 58 -0.74 10.65 -14.04
CA ARG A 58 -1.70 10.64 -12.92
C ARG A 58 -1.07 10.20 -11.60
N GLY A 59 0.17 9.70 -11.61
CA GLY A 59 0.76 9.01 -10.47
C GLY A 59 -0.04 7.76 -10.03
N GLY A 60 -0.79 7.16 -10.95
CA GLY A 60 -1.67 6.02 -10.70
C GLY A 60 -0.94 4.69 -10.84
N SER A 61 -1.46 3.66 -10.18
CA SER A 61 -1.01 2.28 -10.39
C SER A 61 -2.17 1.38 -10.80
N LEU A 62 -1.95 0.58 -11.84
CA LEU A 62 -2.92 -0.40 -12.31
C LEU A 62 -2.74 -1.75 -11.58
N GLN A 63 -3.85 -2.35 -11.21
CA GLN A 63 -3.97 -3.73 -10.80
C GLN A 63 -5.02 -4.40 -11.69
N LEU A 64 -4.68 -5.54 -12.29
CA LEU A 64 -5.70 -6.38 -12.90
C LEU A 64 -6.30 -7.28 -11.84
N ILE A 65 -7.63 -7.28 -11.76
CA ILE A 65 -8.36 -8.09 -10.80
C ILE A 65 -9.27 -9.09 -11.51
N ARG A 66 -9.67 -10.14 -10.80
CA ARG A 66 -10.73 -11.04 -11.25
C ARG A 66 -11.36 -11.77 -10.08
N LYS A 67 -12.62 -12.19 -10.24
CA LYS A 67 -13.29 -13.02 -9.24
C LYS A 67 -12.55 -14.36 -9.06
N PRO A 68 -12.34 -14.83 -7.82
CA PRO A 68 -11.64 -16.09 -7.59
C PRO A 68 -12.31 -17.29 -8.27
N GLY A 69 -11.47 -18.22 -8.74
CA GLY A 69 -11.92 -19.46 -9.38
C GLY A 69 -12.32 -19.29 -10.85
N ARG A 70 -13.29 -20.10 -11.30
CA ARG A 70 -13.71 -20.14 -12.72
C ARG A 70 -14.54 -18.93 -13.12
N LEU A 71 -15.27 -18.33 -12.17
CA LEU A 71 -16.15 -17.20 -12.45
C LEU A 71 -15.39 -16.01 -13.04
N GLY A 72 -14.24 -15.64 -12.48
CA GLY A 72 -13.41 -14.54 -13.00
C GLY A 72 -12.64 -14.86 -14.27
N GLN A 73 -12.93 -15.98 -14.94
CA GLN A 73 -12.36 -16.35 -16.25
C GLN A 73 -13.44 -16.40 -17.34
N ILE A 74 -14.68 -16.06 -17.00
CA ILE A 74 -15.80 -15.99 -17.94
C ILE A 74 -15.87 -14.55 -18.45
N PRO A 75 -15.74 -14.31 -19.76
CA PRO A 75 -15.95 -12.97 -20.33
C PRO A 75 -17.34 -12.45 -19.99
N CYS A 76 -17.46 -11.16 -19.69
CA CYS A 76 -18.72 -10.48 -19.44
C CYS A 76 -18.79 -9.16 -20.20
N ASP A 77 -20.01 -8.69 -20.46
CA ASP A 77 -20.26 -7.40 -21.09
C ASP A 77 -19.97 -6.30 -20.06
N GLY A 78 -18.84 -5.61 -20.25
CA GLY A 78 -18.31 -4.66 -19.28
C GLY A 78 -17.55 -5.33 -18.13
N VAL A 79 -16.69 -4.54 -17.49
CA VAL A 79 -15.79 -4.95 -16.42
C VAL A 79 -15.89 -3.99 -15.26
N THR A 80 -15.72 -4.53 -14.06
CA THR A 80 -15.69 -3.72 -12.84
C THR A 80 -14.35 -2.99 -12.71
N MET A 81 -14.40 -1.68 -12.54
CA MET A 81 -13.26 -0.85 -12.20
C MET A 81 -13.44 -0.27 -10.79
N TYR A 82 -12.46 -0.47 -9.93
CA TYR A 82 -12.34 0.26 -8.67
C TYR A 82 -11.28 1.34 -8.78
N VAL A 83 -11.53 2.49 -8.17
CA VAL A 83 -10.57 3.58 -7.99
C VAL A 83 -10.39 3.78 -6.49
N ALA A 84 -9.19 3.54 -5.97
CA ALA A 84 -8.85 3.80 -4.59
C ALA A 84 -7.98 5.05 -4.49
N HIS A 85 -8.52 6.05 -3.80
CA HIS A 85 -7.81 7.25 -3.40
C HIS A 85 -7.19 7.00 -2.03
N CYS A 86 -5.87 7.00 -1.96
CA CYS A 86 -5.08 6.74 -0.76
C CYS A 86 -4.26 8.01 -0.42
N PRO A 87 -4.89 9.12 -0.02
CA PRO A 87 -4.14 10.34 0.32
C PRO A 87 -3.21 10.09 1.52
N PRO A 88 -1.98 10.62 1.50
CA PRO A 88 -1.02 10.48 2.60
C PRO A 88 -1.41 11.31 3.83
N GLN A 89 -2.02 12.49 3.62
CA GLN A 89 -2.45 13.41 4.67
C GLN A 89 -3.95 13.65 4.55
N ILE A 90 -4.64 13.64 5.68
CA ILE A 90 -5.98 14.21 5.81
C ILE A 90 -5.74 15.67 6.24
N PRO A 91 -5.97 16.69 5.40
CA PRO A 91 -5.85 18.07 5.84
C PRO A 91 -6.82 18.31 7.00
N ALA A 92 -6.35 19.00 8.04
CA ALA A 92 -7.24 19.55 9.06
C ALA A 92 -8.26 20.48 8.38
N PRO A 93 -9.52 20.53 8.86
CA PRO A 93 -10.59 21.32 8.24
C PRO A 93 -10.41 22.86 8.32
N ASP A 94 -9.26 23.37 8.75
CA ASP A 94 -9.07 24.78 9.04
C ASP A 94 -8.18 25.46 8.00
N GLY A 95 -8.81 25.99 6.95
CA GLY A 95 -8.15 26.72 5.89
C GLY A 95 -9.12 27.23 4.84
N ALA A 96 -10.15 27.96 5.27
CA ALA A 96 -10.98 28.76 4.39
C ALA A 96 -10.09 29.70 3.54
N GLY A 97 -9.84 29.31 2.29
CA GLY A 97 -9.53 30.25 1.23
C GLY A 97 -10.78 31.09 0.98
N ALA A 98 -10.88 32.20 1.71
CA ALA A 98 -11.66 33.34 1.26
C ALA A 98 -11.06 33.80 -0.07
N ASP A 99 -11.69 33.40 -1.18
CA ASP A 99 -12.02 34.24 -2.32
C ASP A 99 -12.95 33.43 -3.23
N GLY A 100 -14.12 34.00 -3.51
CA GLY A 100 -15.29 33.31 -4.02
C GLY A 100 -15.14 32.81 -5.46
N ALA A 101 -14.67 31.57 -5.61
CA ALA A 101 -14.89 30.79 -6.82
C ALA A 101 -16.12 29.90 -6.62
N GLU A 102 -17.13 30.09 -7.47
CA GLU A 102 -18.36 29.32 -7.49
C GLU A 102 -18.07 27.80 -7.50
N SER A 103 -18.53 27.12 -6.46
CA SER A 103 -18.29 25.69 -6.23
C SER A 103 -19.29 24.83 -7.00
N ASP A 104 -18.92 24.47 -8.23
CA ASP A 104 -19.59 23.40 -9.01
C ASP A 104 -18.73 22.12 -9.11
N ALA A 105 -17.71 21.98 -8.25
CA ALA A 105 -16.83 20.81 -8.20
C ALA A 105 -17.23 19.88 -7.05
N ALA A 106 -17.46 18.60 -7.36
CA ALA A 106 -17.68 17.56 -6.37
C ALA A 106 -16.59 17.62 -5.28
N ALA A 107 -16.99 17.59 -3.99
CA ALA A 107 -16.10 17.81 -2.85
C ALA A 107 -14.81 16.97 -2.95
N ALA A 108 -13.66 17.62 -2.78
CA ALA A 108 -12.35 16.99 -2.89
C ALA A 108 -12.20 15.80 -1.94
N ILE A 109 -11.62 14.70 -2.44
CA ILE A 109 -11.38 13.48 -1.67
C ILE A 109 -10.09 13.65 -0.87
N THR A 110 -10.24 13.93 0.42
CA THR A 110 -9.12 14.18 1.35
C THR A 110 -8.83 13.02 2.31
N SER A 111 -9.70 12.01 2.35
CA SER A 111 -9.54 10.81 3.17
C SER A 111 -9.54 9.56 2.29
N PRO A 112 -9.03 8.41 2.79
CA PRO A 112 -9.08 7.14 2.08
C PRO A 112 -10.50 6.86 1.56
N ARG A 113 -10.64 6.70 0.24
CA ARG A 113 -11.93 6.50 -0.42
C ARG A 113 -11.81 5.48 -1.54
N LEU A 114 -12.78 4.58 -1.58
CA LEU A 114 -12.92 3.60 -2.64
C LEU A 114 -14.15 3.97 -3.48
N GLU A 115 -13.98 3.98 -4.78
CA GLU A 115 -15.04 4.17 -5.76
C GLU A 115 -15.10 2.96 -6.69
N VAL A 116 -16.28 2.71 -7.25
CA VAL A 116 -16.49 1.64 -8.24
C VAL A 116 -17.34 2.14 -9.39
N ARG A 117 -16.96 1.72 -10.61
CA ARG A 117 -17.64 2.02 -11.86
C ARG A 117 -17.61 0.78 -12.77
N GLN A 118 -18.64 0.62 -13.58
CA GLN A 118 -18.60 -0.31 -14.72
C GLN A 118 -18.04 0.44 -15.93
N VAL A 119 -17.10 -0.19 -16.64
CA VAL A 119 -16.54 0.29 -17.91
C VAL A 119 -16.57 -0.85 -18.92
N CYS A 120 -16.63 -0.56 -20.21
CA CYS A 120 -16.64 -1.59 -21.25
C CYS A 120 -15.31 -2.34 -21.28
N ASP A 121 -14.20 -1.61 -21.20
CA ASP A 121 -12.85 -2.12 -21.33
C ASP A 121 -11.82 -1.10 -20.80
N VAL A 122 -10.54 -1.37 -21.06
CA VAL A 122 -9.43 -0.49 -20.70
C VAL A 122 -9.40 0.79 -21.55
N GLU A 123 -9.95 0.81 -22.76
CA GLU A 123 -9.99 2.00 -23.60
C GLU A 123 -10.98 3.03 -23.05
N GLU A 124 -12.17 2.60 -22.60
CA GLU A 124 -13.08 3.47 -21.86
C GLU A 124 -12.40 4.01 -20.59
N MET A 125 -11.70 3.16 -19.82
CA MET A 125 -10.95 3.61 -18.65
C MET A 125 -9.97 4.75 -19.00
N LEU A 126 -9.23 4.64 -20.11
CA LEU A 126 -8.28 5.67 -20.54
C LEU A 126 -8.94 6.99 -20.93
N SER A 127 -10.23 6.98 -21.29
CA SER A 127 -11.00 8.19 -21.60
C SER A 127 -11.44 9.00 -20.36
N LEU A 128 -11.42 8.38 -19.17
CA LEU A 128 -11.87 9.02 -17.93
C LEU A 128 -10.81 9.94 -17.30
N ASP A 129 -11.27 11.04 -16.69
CA ASP A 129 -10.41 11.89 -15.86
C ASP A 129 -10.26 11.34 -14.43
N ILE A 130 -9.49 10.26 -14.28
CA ILE A 130 -9.16 9.70 -12.96
C ILE A 130 -7.96 10.46 -12.39
N ARG A 131 -8.13 11.11 -11.24
CA ARG A 131 -7.08 11.85 -10.53
C ARG A 131 -7.21 11.65 -9.02
N LEU A 132 -6.08 11.63 -8.32
CA LEU A 132 -6.07 11.62 -6.86
C LEU A 132 -6.84 12.85 -6.33
N GLY A 133 -7.68 12.65 -5.32
CA GLY A 133 -8.46 13.74 -4.71
C GLY A 133 -9.72 14.17 -5.47
N ARG A 134 -10.01 13.60 -6.66
CA ARG A 134 -11.17 13.97 -7.47
C ARG A 134 -12.12 12.79 -7.63
N PRO A 135 -13.42 12.95 -7.35
CA PRO A 135 -14.39 11.90 -7.64
C PRO A 135 -14.37 11.51 -9.11
N THR A 136 -14.32 10.21 -9.37
CA THR A 136 -14.35 9.67 -10.71
C THR A 136 -15.76 9.81 -11.28
N GLU A 137 -15.88 10.41 -12.46
CA GLU A 137 -17.18 10.55 -13.14
C GLU A 137 -17.90 9.21 -13.22
N GLY A 138 -19.21 9.18 -12.93
CA GLY A 138 -20.05 7.99 -13.00
C GLY A 138 -19.69 6.86 -12.02
N ALA A 139 -18.72 7.05 -11.13
CA ALA A 139 -18.40 6.10 -10.09
C ALA A 139 -19.27 6.34 -8.85
N ARG A 140 -19.58 5.24 -8.14
CA ARG A 140 -20.24 5.29 -6.83
C ARG A 140 -19.23 4.98 -5.73
N VAL A 141 -19.45 5.56 -4.56
CA VAL A 141 -18.64 5.24 -3.36
C VAL A 141 -18.89 3.81 -2.90
N VAL A 142 -17.83 3.16 -2.40
CA VAL A 142 -17.88 1.87 -1.73
C VAL A 142 -17.49 2.07 -0.26
N ASP A 143 -18.35 1.60 0.63
CA ASP A 143 -18.23 1.72 2.09
C ASP A 143 -17.43 0.58 2.74
N LYS A 144 -17.24 -0.52 2.00
CA LYS A 144 -16.45 -1.68 2.42
C LYS A 144 -15.01 -1.60 1.89
N PRO A 145 -14.03 -2.17 2.62
CA PRO A 145 -12.69 -2.34 2.08
C PRO A 145 -12.68 -3.21 0.81
N LEU A 146 -11.61 -3.09 0.03
CA LEU A 146 -11.28 -4.01 -1.06
C LEU A 146 -9.95 -4.71 -0.76
N LEU A 147 -9.98 -6.03 -0.68
CA LEU A 147 -8.81 -6.87 -0.46
C LEU A 147 -8.35 -7.47 -1.79
N LEU A 148 -7.15 -7.10 -2.18
CA LEU A 148 -6.47 -7.65 -3.35
C LEU A 148 -5.50 -8.76 -2.91
N VAL A 149 -5.77 -9.99 -3.33
CA VAL A 149 -4.96 -11.17 -3.04
C VAL A 149 -4.12 -11.52 -4.26
N CYS A 150 -2.80 -11.38 -4.18
CA CYS A 150 -1.93 -11.65 -5.32
C CYS A 150 -1.92 -13.13 -5.69
N THR A 151 -2.33 -13.45 -6.92
CA THR A 151 -2.33 -14.84 -7.46
C THR A 151 -1.46 -14.97 -8.70
N HIS A 152 -0.57 -14.00 -8.93
CA HIS A 152 0.16 -13.83 -10.18
C HIS A 152 1.33 -14.81 -10.36
N GLY A 153 1.00 -16.04 -10.76
CA GLY A 153 1.95 -17.16 -10.87
C GLY A 153 3.03 -17.05 -11.94
N LYS A 154 2.77 -16.32 -13.04
CA LYS A 154 3.80 -16.04 -14.05
C LYS A 154 4.86 -15.08 -13.53
N ARG A 155 4.51 -14.21 -12.58
CA ARG A 155 5.47 -13.35 -11.88
C ARG A 155 6.26 -14.13 -10.83
N ASP A 156 5.54 -14.81 -9.94
CA ASP A 156 6.13 -15.64 -8.89
C ASP A 156 5.14 -16.75 -8.47
N ARG A 157 5.64 -18.00 -8.41
CA ARG A 157 4.82 -19.18 -8.11
C ARG A 157 4.28 -19.19 -6.68
N CYS A 158 5.01 -18.66 -5.70
CA CYS A 158 4.62 -18.74 -4.30
C CYS A 158 3.35 -17.89 -4.04
N CYS A 159 3.12 -16.78 -4.76
CA CYS A 159 1.83 -16.07 -4.73
C CYS A 159 0.67 -16.87 -5.33
N ALA A 160 0.85 -17.55 -6.47
CA ALA A 160 -0.23 -18.38 -7.03
C ALA A 160 -0.60 -19.57 -6.13
N VAL A 161 0.41 -20.21 -5.52
CA VAL A 161 0.21 -21.38 -4.66
C VAL A 161 -0.46 -20.99 -3.34
N LYS A 162 -0.03 -19.89 -2.71
CA LYS A 162 -0.55 -19.48 -1.39
C LYS A 162 -1.75 -18.53 -1.46
N GLY A 163 -1.80 -17.66 -2.46
CA GLY A 163 -2.85 -16.65 -2.61
C GLY A 163 -4.18 -17.21 -3.10
N ARG A 164 -4.20 -18.12 -4.09
CA ARG A 164 -5.46 -18.63 -4.66
C ARG A 164 -6.35 -19.33 -3.64
N PRO A 165 -5.85 -20.22 -2.75
CA PRO A 165 -6.68 -20.83 -1.73
C PRO A 165 -7.30 -19.81 -0.78
N ILE A 166 -6.56 -18.75 -0.42
CA ILE A 166 -7.06 -17.68 0.46
C ILE A 166 -8.12 -16.84 -0.26
N ALA A 167 -7.86 -16.41 -1.49
CA ALA A 167 -8.81 -15.67 -2.29
C ALA A 167 -10.12 -16.44 -2.46
N GLN A 168 -10.03 -17.74 -2.78
CA GLN A 168 -11.20 -18.61 -2.93
C GLN A 168 -11.97 -18.79 -1.61
N ALA A 169 -11.27 -19.10 -0.52
CA ALA A 169 -11.90 -19.31 0.78
C ALA A 169 -12.64 -18.05 1.26
N LEU A 170 -11.99 -16.88 1.15
CA LEU A 170 -12.57 -15.63 1.63
C LEU A 170 -13.65 -15.07 0.70
N ASN A 171 -13.57 -15.28 -0.61
CA ASN A 171 -14.64 -14.86 -1.53
C ASN A 171 -15.97 -15.58 -1.25
N ASN A 172 -15.96 -16.79 -0.68
CA ASN A 172 -17.18 -17.46 -0.26
C ASN A 172 -17.87 -16.76 0.94
N VAL A 173 -17.12 -15.98 1.71
CA VAL A 173 -17.62 -15.26 2.91
C VAL A 173 -17.81 -13.76 2.61
N HIS A 174 -16.95 -13.19 1.77
CA HIS A 174 -16.88 -11.76 1.44
C HIS A 174 -16.80 -11.54 -0.09
N PRO A 175 -17.83 -11.93 -0.86
CA PRO A 175 -17.77 -12.01 -2.33
C PRO A 175 -17.51 -10.67 -3.03
N ASP A 176 -17.89 -9.54 -2.41
CA ASP A 176 -17.72 -8.21 -3.01
C ASP A 176 -16.42 -7.51 -2.58
N VAL A 177 -15.75 -8.03 -1.57
CA VAL A 177 -14.55 -7.43 -0.95
C VAL A 177 -13.27 -8.07 -1.48
N VAL A 178 -13.30 -9.36 -1.80
CA VAL A 178 -12.08 -10.14 -2.08
C VAL A 178 -11.91 -10.39 -3.57
N TRP A 179 -10.73 -10.02 -4.09
CA TRP A 179 -10.38 -10.22 -5.49
C TRP A 179 -9.02 -10.89 -5.62
N GLU A 180 -8.86 -11.75 -6.62
CA GLU A 180 -7.52 -12.09 -7.10
C GLU A 180 -6.94 -10.85 -7.79
N THR A 181 -5.64 -10.58 -7.61
CA THR A 181 -4.95 -9.48 -8.27
C THR A 181 -3.66 -9.91 -8.96
N SER A 182 -3.28 -9.14 -9.98
CA SER A 182 -1.97 -9.15 -10.60
C SER A 182 -0.86 -8.75 -9.62
N HIS A 183 0.38 -8.61 -10.09
CA HIS A 183 1.51 -8.45 -9.18
C HIS A 183 1.40 -7.19 -8.30
N SER A 184 1.27 -7.39 -6.99
CA SER A 184 1.12 -6.32 -6.00
C SER A 184 2.39 -5.95 -5.24
N LYS A 185 3.57 -6.46 -5.65
CA LYS A 185 4.86 -6.41 -4.92
C LYS A 185 4.86 -7.21 -3.60
N GLY A 186 5.94 -7.95 -3.38
CA GLY A 186 6.16 -8.68 -2.11
C GLY A 186 5.86 -10.18 -2.17
N HIS A 187 6.05 -10.82 -3.32
CA HIS A 187 5.93 -12.28 -3.44
C HIS A 187 6.91 -13.07 -2.56
N ARG A 188 8.01 -12.45 -2.12
CA ARG A 188 8.90 -12.97 -1.05
C ARG A 188 8.23 -13.12 0.32
N PHE A 189 7.04 -12.52 0.47
CA PHE A 189 6.21 -12.55 1.67
C PHE A 189 4.87 -13.23 1.38
N ALA A 190 4.83 -14.13 0.37
CA ALA A 190 3.59 -14.72 -0.12
C ALA A 190 2.74 -15.35 1.01
N PRO A 191 1.41 -15.23 0.96
CA PRO A 191 0.64 -14.46 -0.03
C PRO A 191 0.83 -12.95 0.15
N ALA A 192 1.04 -12.22 -0.95
CA ALA A 192 1.07 -10.76 -0.91
C ALA A 192 -0.36 -10.21 -1.02
N LEU A 193 -0.76 -9.39 -0.06
CA LEU A 193 -2.11 -8.82 0.01
C LEU A 193 -2.04 -7.29 0.04
N VAL A 194 -3.04 -6.61 -0.51
CA VAL A 194 -3.21 -5.16 -0.41
C VAL A 194 -4.64 -4.85 0.02
N LEU A 195 -4.79 -4.05 1.08
CA LEU A 195 -6.05 -3.57 1.61
C LEU A 195 -6.27 -2.11 1.18
N LEU A 196 -7.30 -1.88 0.37
CA LEU A 196 -7.73 -0.58 -0.12
C LEU A 196 -8.99 -0.11 0.65
N PRO A 197 -9.19 1.20 0.85
CA PRO A 197 -8.47 2.32 0.23
C PRO A 197 -7.25 2.85 1.01
N TRP A 198 -6.80 2.22 2.09
CA TRP A 198 -5.66 2.75 2.87
C TRP A 198 -4.28 2.44 2.27
N ASN A 199 -4.22 1.47 1.34
CA ASN A 199 -2.98 0.91 0.78
C ASN A 199 -2.09 0.26 1.85
N TYR A 200 -2.67 -0.49 2.79
CA TYR A 200 -1.88 -1.36 3.67
C TYR A 200 -1.52 -2.65 2.94
N SER A 201 -0.24 -3.03 2.97
CA SER A 201 0.22 -4.30 2.42
C SER A 201 0.39 -5.34 3.53
N TYR A 202 0.03 -6.58 3.25
CA TYR A 202 0.25 -7.71 4.15
C TYR A 202 1.04 -8.83 3.47
N GLY A 203 1.63 -9.70 4.29
CA GLY A 203 2.34 -10.90 3.86
C GLY A 203 2.22 -12.00 4.90
N ARG A 204 2.44 -13.25 4.48
CA ARG A 204 2.52 -14.45 5.34
C ARG A 204 1.27 -14.75 6.18
N LEU A 205 0.12 -14.21 5.81
CA LEU A 205 -1.15 -14.51 6.49
C LEU A 205 -1.77 -15.82 5.98
N SER A 206 -2.38 -16.56 6.89
CA SER A 206 -3.31 -17.65 6.60
C SER A 206 -4.70 -17.12 6.22
N ALA A 207 -5.59 -18.00 5.75
CA ALA A 207 -6.99 -17.64 5.47
C ALA A 207 -7.72 -17.16 6.74
N VAL A 208 -7.42 -17.75 7.91
CA VAL A 208 -8.04 -17.38 9.19
C VAL A 208 -7.58 -15.98 9.62
N GLU A 209 -6.28 -15.73 9.61
CA GLU A 209 -5.73 -14.41 9.96
C GLU A 209 -6.17 -13.33 8.96
N THR A 210 -6.26 -13.67 7.67
CA THR A 210 -6.76 -12.73 6.66
C THR A 210 -8.25 -12.40 6.87
N ASN A 211 -9.06 -13.38 7.29
CA ASN A 211 -10.46 -13.12 7.66
C ASN A 211 -10.56 -12.22 8.89
N GLN A 212 -9.71 -12.43 9.89
CA GLN A 212 -9.63 -11.56 11.05
C GLN A 212 -9.22 -10.13 10.65
N MET A 213 -8.21 -10.00 9.78
CA MET A 213 -7.78 -8.71 9.26
C MET A 213 -8.90 -7.96 8.52
N LEU A 214 -9.75 -8.65 7.76
CA LEU A 214 -10.93 -8.04 7.14
C LEU A 214 -11.98 -7.58 8.17
N HIS A 215 -12.16 -8.33 9.26
CA HIS A 215 -13.05 -7.94 10.34
C HIS A 215 -12.53 -6.71 11.10
N ASP A 216 -11.25 -6.69 11.41
CA ASP A 216 -10.57 -5.54 12.04
C ASP A 216 -10.73 -4.31 11.13
N ALA A 217 -10.44 -4.44 9.84
CA ALA A 217 -10.58 -3.34 8.88
C ALA A 217 -12.03 -2.82 8.79
N SER A 218 -13.01 -3.72 8.82
CA SER A 218 -14.43 -3.35 8.79
C SER A 218 -14.88 -2.65 10.09
N SER A 219 -14.14 -2.80 11.18
CA SER A 219 -14.35 -2.08 12.44
C SER A 219 -13.43 -0.86 12.61
N GLY A 220 -12.70 -0.48 11.56
CA GLY A 220 -11.81 0.69 11.57
C GLY A 220 -10.45 0.45 12.24
N VAL A 221 -10.07 -0.82 12.46
CA VAL A 221 -8.83 -1.22 13.15
C VAL A 221 -7.83 -1.81 12.16
N LEU A 222 -6.57 -1.39 12.27
CA LEU A 222 -5.45 -1.95 11.54
C LEU A 222 -5.02 -3.26 12.20
N HIS A 223 -5.11 -4.35 11.46
CA HIS A 223 -4.52 -5.62 11.89
C HIS A 223 -2.99 -5.51 11.87
N SER A 224 -2.33 -5.75 13.00
CA SER A 224 -0.87 -5.65 13.11
C SER A 224 -0.14 -6.86 12.52
N GLY A 225 -0.73 -8.06 12.68
CA GLY A 225 -0.18 -9.32 12.19
C GLY A 225 0.07 -9.31 10.69
N GLY A 226 1.29 -9.67 10.27
CA GLY A 226 1.63 -9.74 8.85
C GLY A 226 1.70 -8.38 8.12
N CYS A 227 1.51 -7.24 8.81
CA CYS A 227 1.49 -5.93 8.19
C CYS A 227 2.90 -5.51 7.73
N ARG A 228 2.99 -5.06 6.48
CA ARG A 228 4.24 -4.60 5.83
C ARG A 228 4.38 -3.08 5.83
N GLY A 229 3.31 -2.37 6.18
CA GLY A 229 3.22 -0.92 6.23
C GLY A 229 2.21 -0.33 5.25
N ARG A 230 1.90 0.96 5.45
CA ARG A 230 1.05 1.76 4.57
C ARG A 230 1.86 2.27 3.38
N GLY A 231 1.44 1.92 2.18
CA GLY A 231 2.16 2.25 0.95
C GLY A 231 2.04 3.72 0.51
N VAL A 232 1.38 4.58 1.29
CA VAL A 232 1.47 6.04 1.06
C VAL A 232 2.83 6.60 1.52
N TRP A 233 3.56 5.84 2.36
CA TRP A 233 4.89 6.19 2.85
C TRP A 233 6.00 5.44 2.11
N ASP A 234 7.21 6.00 2.14
CA ASP A 234 8.42 5.28 1.76
C ASP A 234 8.73 4.14 2.75
N ALA A 235 9.78 3.36 2.49
CA ALA A 235 10.15 2.23 3.35
C ALA A 235 10.47 2.64 4.80
N ARG A 236 11.01 3.85 5.01
CA ARG A 236 11.35 4.38 6.34
C ARG A 236 10.08 4.78 7.08
N GLY A 237 9.18 5.51 6.42
CA GLY A 237 7.92 5.95 6.99
C GLY A 237 6.98 4.79 7.32
N GLN A 238 6.96 3.75 6.50
CA GLN A 238 6.26 2.50 6.80
C GLN A 238 6.72 1.84 8.10
N VAL A 239 8.04 1.79 8.33
CA VAL A 239 8.61 1.25 9.58
C VAL A 239 8.32 2.16 10.75
N ALA A 240 8.45 3.47 10.55
CA ALA A 240 8.19 4.47 11.57
C ALA A 240 6.74 4.44 12.05
N GLU A 241 5.77 4.42 11.13
CA GLU A 241 4.35 4.33 11.45
C GLU A 241 4.05 3.11 12.33
N LEU A 242 4.49 1.92 11.91
CA LEU A 242 4.22 0.68 12.65
C LEU A 242 4.87 0.68 14.04
N ALA A 243 6.10 1.19 14.15
CA ALA A 243 6.78 1.31 15.45
C ALA A 243 6.09 2.30 16.39
N ALA A 244 5.61 3.43 15.86
CA ALA A 244 4.89 4.42 16.64
C ALA A 244 3.50 3.92 17.09
N ARG A 245 2.80 3.14 16.26
CA ARG A 245 1.53 2.48 16.64
C ARG A 245 1.70 1.48 17.78
N GLU A 246 2.76 0.67 17.72
CA GLU A 246 3.12 -0.26 18.80
C GLU A 246 3.36 0.49 20.12
N GLU A 247 4.19 1.53 20.09
CA GLU A 247 4.49 2.37 21.26
C GLU A 247 3.26 3.11 21.80
N ALA A 248 2.37 3.57 20.91
CA ALA A 248 1.16 4.29 21.28
C ALA A 248 0.04 3.37 21.79
N GLY A 249 0.08 2.08 21.47
CA GLY A 249 -1.06 1.17 21.62
C GLY A 249 -2.27 1.57 20.78
N GLU A 250 -2.05 2.29 19.68
CA GLU A 250 -3.11 2.91 18.86
C GLU A 250 -3.16 2.30 17.45
N TRP A 251 -4.28 1.63 17.14
CA TRP A 251 -4.41 0.81 15.95
C TRP A 251 -5.59 1.20 15.06
N ALA A 252 -6.31 2.30 15.33
CA ALA A 252 -7.31 2.76 14.36
C ALA A 252 -6.66 3.11 13.01
N LEU A 253 -7.30 2.71 11.90
CA LEU A 253 -6.75 2.82 10.54
C LEU A 253 -6.39 4.26 10.17
N ASP A 254 -7.25 5.20 10.55
CA ASP A 254 -7.08 6.62 10.23
C ASP A 254 -6.30 7.39 11.31
N ALA A 255 -5.82 6.72 12.37
CA ALA A 255 -5.21 7.39 13.52
C ALA A 255 -3.88 8.12 13.24
N VAL A 256 -3.19 7.81 12.14
CA VAL A 256 -1.91 8.45 11.79
C VAL A 256 -2.15 9.51 10.73
N ALA A 257 -1.95 10.77 11.12
CA ALA A 257 -2.17 11.96 10.31
C ALA A 257 -1.02 12.23 9.34
N ALA A 258 0.22 12.07 9.82
CA ALA A 258 1.43 12.37 9.04
C ALA A 258 2.63 11.56 9.50
N VAL A 259 3.55 11.30 8.56
CA VAL A 259 4.87 10.73 8.83
C VAL A 259 5.92 11.55 8.09
N THR A 260 6.82 12.16 8.84
CA THR A 260 7.94 12.96 8.30
C THR A 260 9.24 12.22 8.58
N VAL A 261 10.03 11.97 7.55
CA VAL A 261 11.30 11.23 7.65
C VAL A 261 12.46 12.12 7.26
N SER A 262 13.53 12.08 8.05
CA SER A 262 14.78 12.81 7.82
C SER A 262 15.99 11.89 8.00
N ASP A 263 17.12 12.24 7.39
CA ASP A 263 18.38 11.56 7.71
C ASP A 263 18.88 12.04 9.08
N VAL A 264 19.61 11.18 9.82
CA VAL A 264 20.03 11.50 11.19
C VAL A 264 20.90 12.76 11.25
N ALA A 265 21.75 12.98 10.24
CA ALA A 265 22.56 14.18 10.16
C ALA A 265 21.68 15.44 10.13
N ASP A 266 20.62 15.44 9.31
CA ASP A 266 19.69 16.57 9.20
C ASP A 266 18.83 16.71 10.45
N ALA A 267 18.41 15.60 11.07
CA ALA A 267 17.64 15.58 12.31
C ALA A 267 18.45 16.08 13.53
N VAL A 268 19.76 15.84 13.55
CA VAL A 268 20.65 16.20 14.67
C VAL A 268 21.30 17.56 14.48
N LEU A 269 21.68 17.96 13.26
CA LEU A 269 22.45 19.18 12.98
C LEU A 269 21.58 20.44 12.73
N ALA A 270 20.26 20.32 12.75
CA ALA A 270 19.38 21.46 12.60
C ALA A 270 19.38 22.35 13.86
N ASP A 271 20.38 23.24 13.98
CA ASP A 271 20.42 24.28 15.01
C ASP A 271 19.35 25.38 14.79
N HIS A 272 18.79 25.46 13.58
CA HIS A 272 17.67 26.31 13.21
C HIS A 272 16.70 25.47 12.38
N GLY A 273 15.47 25.31 12.87
CA GLY A 273 14.49 24.32 12.41
C GLY A 273 14.53 24.03 10.91
N VAL A 274 14.61 22.75 10.57
CA VAL A 274 14.32 22.29 9.21
C VAL A 274 12.86 22.63 8.91
N GLU A 275 12.54 22.93 7.65
CA GLU A 275 11.16 22.87 7.17
C GLU A 275 10.50 21.63 7.79
N HIS A 276 9.44 21.84 8.60
CA HIS A 276 8.63 20.83 9.29
C HIS A 276 8.95 20.45 10.77
N HIS A 277 10.01 20.93 11.43
CA HIS A 277 10.24 20.60 12.86
C HIS A 277 10.52 21.81 13.75
N SER A 278 9.79 21.94 14.87
CA SER A 278 10.06 22.96 15.89
C SER A 278 11.32 22.63 16.70
N PRO A 279 12.00 23.62 17.30
CA PRO A 279 13.19 23.37 18.13
C PRO A 279 12.94 22.37 19.28
N GLU A 280 11.76 22.43 19.91
CA GLU A 280 11.37 21.50 20.98
C GLU A 280 11.24 20.06 20.48
N MET A 281 10.70 19.89 19.26
CA MET A 281 10.55 18.59 18.63
C MET A 281 11.90 17.97 18.28
N ILE A 282 12.85 18.79 17.81
CA ILE A 282 14.22 18.36 17.53
C ILE A 282 14.91 17.86 18.81
N GLU A 283 14.77 18.59 19.93
CA GLU A 283 15.39 18.18 21.19
C GLU A 283 14.84 16.85 21.71
N ARG A 284 13.52 16.65 21.62
CA ARG A 284 12.90 15.37 22.02
C ARG A 284 13.30 14.23 21.07
N LEU A 285 13.41 14.49 19.76
CA LEU A 285 13.89 13.52 18.78
C LEU A 285 15.36 13.14 19.04
N ARG A 286 16.21 14.10 19.44
CA ARG A 286 17.58 13.82 19.91
C ARG A 286 17.57 12.87 21.10
N GLY A 287 16.65 13.05 22.05
CA GLY A 287 16.44 12.11 23.17
C GLY A 287 16.19 10.67 22.72
N VAL A 288 15.38 10.47 21.67
CA VAL A 288 15.16 9.13 21.07
C VAL A 288 16.44 8.59 20.43
N LEU A 289 17.17 9.45 19.70
CA LEU A 289 18.40 9.07 18.99
C LEU A 289 19.57 8.72 19.92
N VAL A 290 19.64 9.30 21.13
CA VAL A 290 20.64 8.95 22.15
C VAL A 290 20.60 7.45 22.48
N HIS A 291 19.41 6.85 22.48
CA HIS A 291 19.22 5.42 22.73
C HIS A 291 19.45 4.53 21.50
N ALA A 292 19.71 5.13 20.33
CA ALA A 292 19.88 4.43 19.06
C ALA A 292 21.09 4.97 18.26
N PRO A 293 22.34 4.82 18.76
CA PRO A 293 23.53 5.38 18.12
C PRO A 293 23.82 4.82 16.71
N ALA A 294 23.21 3.71 16.34
CA ALA A 294 23.30 3.11 15.00
C ALA A 294 22.21 3.60 14.03
N ALA A 295 21.42 4.61 14.40
CA ALA A 295 20.39 5.18 13.55
C ALA A 295 21.00 5.81 12.29
N ALA A 296 20.38 5.56 11.15
CA ALA A 296 20.73 6.15 9.87
C ALA A 296 19.66 7.14 9.38
N ALA A 297 18.43 7.03 9.87
CA ALA A 297 17.37 8.00 9.67
C ALA A 297 16.57 8.20 10.97
N ALA A 298 15.78 9.27 11.02
CA ALA A 298 14.81 9.53 12.06
C ALA A 298 13.46 9.84 11.43
N ALA A 299 12.38 9.65 12.19
CA ALA A 299 11.05 10.01 11.75
C ALA A 299 10.22 10.59 12.89
N VAL A 300 9.32 11.50 12.55
CA VAL A 300 8.24 11.97 13.42
C VAL A 300 6.94 11.42 12.86
N VAL A 301 6.19 10.72 13.71
CA VAL A 301 4.86 10.20 13.40
C VAL A 301 3.84 10.98 14.22
N GLU A 302 2.90 11.61 13.53
CA GLU A 302 1.83 12.41 14.13
C GLU A 302 0.53 11.61 14.10
N PHE A 303 -0.09 11.47 15.26
CA PHE A 303 -1.41 10.87 15.41
C PHE A 303 -2.48 11.94 15.46
N ASP A 304 -3.69 11.56 15.05
CA ASP A 304 -4.91 12.33 15.29
C ASP A 304 -5.03 12.65 16.79
N GLY A 305 -5.35 13.92 17.08
CA GLY A 305 -5.33 14.46 18.44
C GLY A 305 -3.97 15.00 18.91
N GLY A 306 -2.98 15.10 18.02
CA GLY A 306 -1.73 15.85 18.25
C GLY A 306 -0.66 15.11 19.06
N ARG A 307 -0.84 13.80 19.32
CA ARG A 307 0.22 12.96 19.91
C ARG A 307 1.30 12.71 18.86
N THR A 308 2.55 12.95 19.19
CA THR A 308 3.68 12.75 18.28
C THR A 308 4.67 11.74 18.85
N PHE A 309 5.29 10.96 17.96
CA PHE A 309 6.27 9.94 18.32
C PHE A 309 7.52 10.10 17.45
N GLY A 310 8.68 10.12 18.10
CA GLY A 310 9.97 10.07 17.43
C GLY A 310 10.39 8.61 17.24
N VAL A 311 10.89 8.27 16.05
CA VAL A 311 11.37 6.93 15.74
C VAL A 311 12.78 7.00 15.17
N ALA A 312 13.71 6.30 15.79
CA ALA A 312 15.07 6.10 15.29
C ALA A 312 15.09 4.89 14.35
N LEU A 313 15.62 5.05 13.14
CA LEU A 313 15.57 4.04 12.08
C LEU A 313 16.98 3.56 11.71
N GLY A 314 17.16 2.24 11.65
CA GLY A 314 18.40 1.59 11.27
C GLY A 314 18.27 0.85 9.95
N LYS A 315 19.37 0.77 9.19
CA LYS A 315 19.47 -0.07 7.99
C LYS A 315 19.61 -1.54 8.37
N THR A 316 19.00 -2.42 7.60
CA THR A 316 19.15 -3.87 7.74
C THR A 316 19.55 -4.50 6.42
N VAL A 317 20.26 -5.63 6.48
CA VAL A 317 20.54 -6.48 5.33
C VAL A 317 20.13 -7.89 5.70
N THR A 318 19.29 -8.49 4.87
CA THR A 318 18.88 -9.89 4.98
C THR A 318 19.63 -10.68 3.92
N GLU A 319 20.51 -11.58 4.36
CA GLU A 319 21.26 -12.47 3.47
C GLU A 319 20.41 -13.68 3.06
N GLY A 320 20.70 -14.25 1.89
CA GLY A 320 20.02 -15.46 1.41
C GLY A 320 18.57 -15.24 0.97
N ALA A 321 18.13 -13.99 0.81
CA ALA A 321 16.79 -13.69 0.32
C ALA A 321 16.71 -13.92 -1.20
N VAL A 322 15.66 -14.59 -1.63
CA VAL A 322 15.43 -14.93 -3.04
C VAL A 322 14.48 -13.90 -3.64
N SER A 323 14.90 -13.22 -4.71
CA SER A 323 14.15 -12.10 -5.27
C SER A 323 12.81 -12.53 -5.87
N SER A 324 12.78 -13.66 -6.58
CA SER A 324 11.63 -14.33 -7.18
C SER A 324 11.92 -15.84 -7.25
N CYS A 325 10.90 -16.68 -7.31
CA CYS A 325 11.10 -18.14 -7.40
C CYS A 325 12.03 -18.50 -8.57
N GLY A 326 13.11 -19.22 -8.26
CA GLY A 326 14.14 -19.61 -9.23
C GLY A 326 15.33 -18.64 -9.33
N ASP A 327 15.27 -17.46 -8.72
CA ASP A 327 16.41 -16.55 -8.65
C ASP A 327 17.47 -17.07 -7.66
N ALA A 328 18.72 -16.67 -7.89
CA ALA A 328 19.79 -16.89 -6.92
C ALA A 328 19.54 -16.10 -5.62
N PRO A 329 19.79 -16.70 -4.45
CA PRO A 329 19.75 -15.97 -3.17
C PRO A 329 20.75 -14.81 -3.15
N GLY A 330 20.40 -13.70 -2.50
CA GLY A 330 21.28 -12.55 -2.37
C GLY A 330 20.85 -11.58 -1.26
N PRO A 331 21.67 -10.54 -1.01
CA PRO A 331 21.42 -9.59 0.05
C PRO A 331 20.23 -8.68 -0.29
N LYS A 332 19.40 -8.40 0.71
CA LYS A 332 18.24 -7.51 0.60
C LYS A 332 18.26 -6.45 1.68
N LYS A 333 18.29 -5.20 1.22
CA LYS A 333 18.31 -4.03 2.10
C LYS A 333 16.91 -3.72 2.59
N GLY A 334 16.82 -3.34 3.86
CA GLY A 334 15.59 -2.91 4.51
C GLY A 334 15.86 -1.89 5.61
N TRP A 335 14.81 -1.61 6.36
CA TRP A 335 14.83 -0.72 7.50
C TRP A 335 14.21 -1.42 8.72
N ARG A 336 14.62 -0.98 9.91
CA ARG A 336 14.00 -1.37 11.18
C ARG A 336 13.92 -0.18 12.12
N ALA A 337 12.95 -0.17 13.01
CA ALA A 337 12.97 0.74 14.15
C ALA A 337 14.02 0.24 15.16
N LEU A 338 14.81 1.17 15.69
CA LEU A 338 15.80 0.93 16.75
C LEU A 338 15.27 1.40 18.10
N ALA A 339 14.50 2.48 18.10
CA ALA A 339 13.78 3.03 19.24
C ALA A 339 12.56 3.81 18.73
N ALA A 340 11.51 3.84 19.52
CA ALA A 340 10.35 4.71 19.34
C ALA A 340 9.96 5.26 20.71
N ALA A 341 9.58 6.53 20.79
CA ALA A 341 9.08 7.12 22.02
C ALA A 341 8.19 8.32 21.72
N ARG A 342 7.29 8.64 22.64
CA ARG A 342 6.48 9.86 22.57
C ARG A 342 7.36 11.11 22.69
N ILE A 343 7.12 12.09 21.84
CA ILE A 343 7.81 13.39 21.82
C ILE A 343 6.82 14.56 21.81
#